data_AF-A0A2C1K419-F1
#
_entry.id   AF-A0A2C1K419-F1
#
_cell.length_a   1.000
_cell.length_b   1.000
_cell.length_c   1.000
_cell.angle_alpha   90.00
_cell.angle_beta   90.00
_cell.angle_gamma   90.00
#
_symmetry.space_group_name_H-M   'P 1'
#
loop_
_entity.id
_entity.type
_entity.pdbx_description
1 polymer ?
#
loop_
_entity_poly.entity_id
_entity_poly.type
_entity_poly.pdbx_seq_one_letter_code
_entity_poly.pdbx_strand_id
1 'polypeptide(L)'
;MNLGKNSVVYLTTSLLILIGFCTFIFLNGTDKSKVPPQENNSSSENSSINIVNNIQNNITSNGDVVVNTTVNNEVNTDQSVSIDNSLQNDLSGSGHAKIFNQVENDLSEGTTGLLNNMLNNNVDGMVIKNLKNDLVNNLGIQTEIQVNNAVENRNTPKKSSENKDNNGGESNGSDGNGNDGEDNEGTPPEGLGEIVWGIDSASETTEEFTMCVRENFGEPVIYGRYLGDREDVSRGLTAEQVDLIHGEGAYILPIYNQFSDATGFDNGVSQAEGAINLANELGIPNGVAIFADIEPTYPVDSEFIRGWFETINESQYSSGIYGVFDPESDLVAAYNAASEENPDILETNIIWTASPNIGITTKANAPDEFTPDAPENSLALGWQYGIDAEACNIDTNLFDSQIVNSLWAPDS
;
A
#
# COMPACT_ATOMS: atom_id res chain seq x y z
N MET A 1 22.68 -2.13 39.37
CA MET A 1 21.75 -3.25 39.14
C MET A 1 20.38 -2.85 39.61
N ASN A 2 19.44 -2.64 38.68
CA ASN A 2 18.01 -2.80 38.96
C ASN A 2 17.32 -3.13 37.64
N LEU A 3 16.66 -4.28 37.56
CA LEU A 3 15.97 -4.76 36.36
C LEU A 3 14.47 -4.53 36.54
N GLY A 4 13.91 -3.60 35.77
CA GLY A 4 12.46 -3.45 35.64
C GLY A 4 11.95 -4.30 34.49
N LYS A 5 11.18 -5.35 34.79
CA LYS A 5 10.53 -6.19 33.76
C LYS A 5 9.18 -5.58 33.37
N ASN A 6 9.01 -5.22 32.11
CA ASN A 6 7.68 -5.18 31.50
C ASN A 6 7.47 -6.50 30.77
N SER A 7 6.52 -7.31 31.24
CA SER A 7 6.14 -8.56 30.60
C SER A 7 4.99 -8.30 29.64
N VAL A 8 5.26 -8.35 28.34
CA VAL A 8 4.22 -8.45 27.31
C VAL A 8 3.63 -9.86 27.38
N VAL A 9 2.29 -9.94 27.49
CA VAL A 9 1.57 -11.21 27.46
C VAL A 9 1.10 -11.45 26.03
N TYR A 10 1.86 -12.25 25.28
CA TYR A 10 1.39 -12.79 24.01
C TYR A 10 0.47 -13.98 24.29
N LEU A 11 -0.79 -13.89 23.85
CA LEU A 11 -1.73 -15.00 23.91
C LEU A 11 -2.06 -15.44 22.48
N THR A 12 -1.18 -16.26 21.88
CA THR A 12 -1.40 -16.85 20.56
C THR A 12 -2.13 -18.20 20.70
N THR A 13 -3.45 -18.18 20.54
CA THR A 13 -4.27 -19.40 20.42
C THR A 13 -4.42 -19.82 18.96
N SER A 14 -3.46 -20.57 18.44
CA SER A 14 -3.55 -21.22 17.13
C SER A 14 -4.11 -22.64 17.28
N LEU A 15 -5.33 -22.88 16.79
CA LEU A 15 -5.94 -24.22 16.75
C LEU A 15 -5.84 -24.80 15.33
N LEU A 16 -4.76 -25.54 15.06
CA LEU A 16 -4.57 -26.29 13.80
C LEU A 16 -5.28 -27.65 13.88
N ILE A 17 -6.43 -27.78 13.22
CA ILE A 17 -7.10 -29.08 13.02
C ILE A 17 -6.63 -29.68 11.70
N LEU A 18 -5.60 -30.52 11.76
CA LEU A 18 -5.06 -31.20 10.59
C LEU A 18 -5.73 -32.59 10.41
N ILE A 19 -6.78 -32.68 9.58
CA ILE A 19 -7.39 -33.97 9.22
C ILE A 19 -6.77 -34.49 7.92
N GLY A 20 -5.65 -35.21 8.06
CA GLY A 20 -5.00 -35.93 6.97
C GLY A 20 -4.98 -37.43 7.23
N PHE A 21 -5.97 -38.18 6.72
CA PHE A 21 -5.94 -39.65 6.73
C PHE A 21 -6.61 -40.28 5.50
N CYS A 22 -5.82 -40.47 4.45
CA CYS A 22 -6.14 -41.39 3.34
C CYS A 22 -4.98 -42.39 3.14
N THR A 23 -4.89 -43.38 4.04
CA THR A 23 -3.93 -44.49 3.89
C THR A 23 -4.39 -45.48 2.84
N PHE A 24 -3.85 -45.38 1.62
CA PHE A 24 -3.91 -46.46 0.63
C PHE A 24 -2.98 -47.61 1.03
N ILE A 25 -3.55 -48.69 1.61
CA ILE A 25 -2.83 -49.95 1.82
C ILE A 25 -3.06 -50.85 0.61
N PHE A 26 -2.10 -50.89 -0.31
CA PHE A 26 -2.03 -51.92 -1.35
C PHE A 26 -1.34 -53.17 -0.80
N LEU A 27 -2.12 -54.21 -0.48
CA LEU A 27 -1.62 -55.57 -0.22
C LEU A 27 -2.66 -56.63 -0.61
N ASN A 28 -2.53 -57.18 -1.82
CA ASN A 28 -2.39 -58.64 -2.03
C ASN A 28 -2.28 -59.01 -3.52
N GLY A 29 -1.47 -60.03 -3.80
CA GLY A 29 -1.35 -60.63 -5.13
C GLY A 29 -2.34 -61.78 -5.33
N THR A 30 -2.79 -61.92 -6.58
CA THR A 30 -3.22 -63.17 -7.25
C THR A 30 -4.09 -64.19 -6.48
N ASP A 31 -5.37 -64.32 -6.87
CA ASP A 31 -5.78 -65.44 -7.75
C ASP A 31 -7.11 -65.17 -8.50
N LYS A 32 -7.52 -66.10 -9.36
CA LYS A 32 -8.54 -65.93 -10.42
C LYS A 32 -9.99 -66.18 -9.99
N SER A 33 -10.93 -65.38 -10.52
CA SER A 33 -12.09 -65.79 -11.37
C SER A 33 -13.46 -65.13 -11.11
N LYS A 34 -14.10 -64.69 -12.21
CA LYS A 34 -15.54 -64.61 -12.55
C LYS A 34 -16.60 -64.16 -11.50
N VAL A 35 -17.06 -62.90 -11.61
CA VAL A 35 -18.43 -62.44 -12.03
C VAL A 35 -19.65 -63.32 -11.64
N PRO A 36 -20.81 -62.78 -11.17
CA PRO A 36 -21.20 -61.47 -10.59
C PRO A 36 -21.88 -61.71 -9.19
N PRO A 37 -23.04 -61.14 -8.71
CA PRO A 37 -23.82 -59.92 -9.04
C PRO A 37 -24.40 -59.10 -7.84
N GLN A 38 -25.16 -58.03 -8.20
CA GLN A 38 -26.27 -57.35 -7.50
C GLN A 38 -26.04 -56.18 -6.51
N GLU A 39 -26.74 -55.10 -6.86
CA GLU A 39 -27.12 -53.94 -6.04
C GLU A 39 -27.70 -54.34 -4.68
N ASN A 40 -27.31 -53.61 -3.64
CA ASN A 40 -28.18 -53.36 -2.50
C ASN A 40 -28.29 -51.85 -2.31
N ASN A 41 -29.50 -51.34 -2.52
CA ASN A 41 -29.84 -49.95 -2.39
C ASN A 41 -30.01 -49.63 -0.89
N SER A 42 -28.96 -49.13 -0.23
CA SER A 42 -29.01 -48.70 1.16
C SER A 42 -28.99 -47.18 1.24
N SER A 43 -30.16 -46.62 1.61
CA SER A 43 -30.36 -45.31 2.25
C SER A 43 -29.18 -44.34 2.19
N SER A 44 -29.31 -43.30 1.37
CA SER A 44 -28.51 -42.08 1.51
C SER A 44 -28.78 -41.47 2.89
N GLU A 45 -27.91 -41.75 3.85
CA GLU A 45 -27.73 -40.85 4.97
C GLU A 45 -27.30 -39.51 4.37
N ASN A 46 -28.13 -38.48 4.48
CA ASN A 46 -27.79 -37.13 4.08
C ASN A 46 -26.76 -36.61 5.09
N SER A 47 -25.50 -36.99 4.88
CA SER A 47 -24.38 -36.50 5.67
C SER A 47 -24.30 -34.98 5.49
N SER A 48 -24.33 -34.27 6.62
CA SER A 48 -24.23 -32.82 6.67
C SER A 48 -22.98 -32.43 7.45
N ILE A 49 -22.14 -31.60 6.85
CA ILE A 49 -20.96 -31.05 7.51
C ILE A 49 -21.41 -29.82 8.30
N ASN A 50 -21.09 -29.78 9.59
CA ASN A 50 -21.43 -28.66 10.46
C ASN A 50 -20.13 -28.10 11.05
N ILE A 51 -19.83 -26.83 10.79
CA ILE A 51 -18.63 -26.12 11.24
C ILE A 51 -19.08 -24.93 12.09
N VAL A 52 -18.52 -24.79 13.29
CA VAL A 52 -18.85 -23.68 14.19
C VAL A 52 -17.56 -23.10 14.76
N ASN A 53 -17.26 -21.85 14.39
CA ASN A 53 -16.14 -21.10 14.94
C ASN A 53 -16.69 -19.99 15.84
N ASN A 54 -16.52 -20.12 17.15
CA ASN A 54 -16.93 -19.09 18.10
C ASN A 54 -15.70 -18.58 18.86
N ILE A 55 -15.31 -17.33 18.60
CA ILE A 55 -14.12 -16.69 19.17
C ILE A 55 -14.56 -15.43 19.90
N GLN A 56 -14.20 -15.31 21.17
CA GLN A 56 -14.50 -14.13 21.97
C GLN A 56 -13.25 -13.57 22.66
N ASN A 57 -12.88 -12.34 22.33
CA ASN A 57 -11.78 -11.58 22.94
C ASN A 57 -12.34 -10.51 23.88
N ASN A 58 -12.23 -10.74 25.19
CA ASN A 58 -12.68 -9.79 26.22
C ASN A 58 -11.45 -9.16 26.90
N ILE A 59 -11.14 -7.90 26.59
CA ILE A 59 -9.88 -7.24 27.01
C ILE A 59 -10.16 -5.92 27.71
N THR A 60 -9.58 -5.73 28.90
CA THR A 60 -9.56 -4.43 29.60
C THR A 60 -8.13 -3.94 29.74
N SER A 61 -7.80 -2.80 29.12
CA SER A 61 -6.45 -2.23 29.11
C SER A 61 -6.43 -0.69 29.06
N ASN A 62 -5.55 -0.10 29.86
CA ASN A 62 -5.24 1.33 29.79
C ASN A 62 -4.09 1.66 28.83
N GLY A 63 -3.39 0.65 28.31
CA GLY A 63 -2.43 0.76 27.21
C GLY A 63 -3.01 0.22 25.91
N ASP A 64 -2.25 0.34 24.82
CA ASP A 64 -2.71 -0.03 23.48
C ASP A 64 -2.98 -1.54 23.36
N VAL A 65 -4.02 -1.88 22.59
CA VAL A 65 -4.50 -3.25 22.36
C VAL A 65 -4.58 -3.50 20.86
N VAL A 66 -4.05 -4.63 20.42
CA VAL A 66 -4.16 -5.13 19.05
C VAL A 66 -4.84 -6.50 19.11
N VAL A 67 -5.87 -6.71 18.30
CA VAL A 67 -6.57 -7.99 18.17
C VAL A 67 -6.63 -8.38 16.70
N ASN A 68 -6.00 -9.50 16.35
CA ASN A 68 -6.03 -10.07 15.01
C ASN A 68 -6.71 -11.44 15.09
N THR A 69 -7.83 -11.61 14.40
CA THR A 69 -8.60 -12.86 14.37
C THR A 69 -8.85 -13.28 12.93
N THR A 70 -8.25 -14.39 12.50
CA THR A 70 -8.48 -14.97 11.17
C THR A 70 -9.15 -16.34 11.32
N VAL A 71 -10.21 -16.57 10.54
CA VAL A 71 -10.86 -17.87 10.36
C VAL A 71 -10.89 -18.16 8.86
N ASN A 72 -10.45 -19.35 8.46
CA ASN A 72 -10.62 -19.84 7.10
C ASN A 72 -11.31 -21.22 7.15
N ASN A 73 -12.41 -21.38 6.42
CA ASN A 73 -13.13 -22.64 6.27
C ASN A 73 -13.15 -23.07 4.81
N GLU A 74 -12.23 -23.95 4.43
CA GLU A 74 -12.23 -24.61 3.12
C GLU A 74 -13.03 -25.92 3.19
N VAL A 75 -14.07 -26.07 2.38
CA VAL A 75 -14.91 -27.28 2.35
C VAL A 75 -15.14 -27.76 0.92
N ASN A 76 -14.54 -28.91 0.61
CA ASN A 76 -14.70 -29.60 -0.67
C ASN A 76 -15.70 -30.77 -0.52
N THR A 77 -16.96 -30.54 -0.87
CA THR A 77 -18.04 -31.53 -0.78
C THR A 77 -19.21 -31.25 -1.74
N ASP A 78 -19.90 -32.30 -2.19
CA ASP A 78 -21.18 -32.26 -2.90
C ASP A 78 -22.40 -32.37 -1.94
N GLN A 79 -22.15 -32.26 -0.63
CA GLN A 79 -23.11 -32.51 0.43
C GLN A 79 -23.66 -31.22 1.04
N SER A 80 -24.54 -31.35 2.04
CA SER A 80 -25.06 -30.19 2.74
C SER A 80 -24.08 -29.70 3.81
N VAL A 81 -23.90 -28.38 3.90
CA VAL A 81 -22.96 -27.73 4.82
C VAL A 81 -23.70 -26.64 5.62
N SER A 82 -23.43 -26.57 6.92
CA SER A 82 -23.77 -25.43 7.78
C SER A 82 -22.49 -24.88 8.39
N ILE A 83 -22.16 -23.62 8.12
CA ILE A 83 -21.03 -22.93 8.76
C ILE A 83 -21.56 -21.75 9.58
N ASP A 84 -21.20 -21.71 10.86
CA ASP A 84 -21.51 -20.62 11.79
C ASP A 84 -20.21 -20.02 12.34
N ASN A 85 -19.79 -18.87 11.81
CA ASN A 85 -18.66 -18.09 12.31
C ASN A 85 -19.18 -16.93 13.17
N SER A 86 -18.73 -16.85 14.42
CA SER A 86 -19.11 -15.84 15.41
C SER A 86 -17.86 -15.29 16.07
N LEU A 87 -17.42 -14.10 15.68
CA LEU A 87 -16.28 -13.40 16.30
C LEU A 87 -16.80 -12.21 17.12
N GLN A 88 -16.43 -12.14 18.40
CA GLN A 88 -16.82 -11.07 19.31
C GLN A 88 -15.60 -10.47 20.01
N ASN A 89 -15.36 -9.17 19.85
CA ASN A 89 -14.26 -8.45 20.47
C ASN A 89 -14.82 -7.35 21.38
N ASP A 90 -14.86 -7.60 22.69
CA ASP A 90 -15.23 -6.62 23.72
C ASP A 90 -13.96 -6.01 24.33
N LEU A 91 -13.58 -4.80 23.88
CA LEU A 91 -12.42 -4.07 24.38
C LEU A 91 -12.87 -2.90 25.28
N SER A 92 -12.13 -2.65 26.36
CA SER A 92 -12.46 -1.59 27.31
C SER A 92 -11.22 -0.95 27.94
N GLY A 93 -11.27 0.34 28.28
CA GLY A 93 -10.25 1.00 29.08
C GLY A 93 -9.91 2.42 28.63
N SER A 94 -8.64 2.68 28.27
CA SER A 94 -8.21 4.04 27.88
C SER A 94 -7.00 4.15 26.95
N GLY A 95 -6.47 3.03 26.44
CA GLY A 95 -5.44 3.05 25.39
C GLY A 95 -6.04 3.19 23.99
N HIS A 96 -5.22 2.92 22.97
CA HIS A 96 -5.72 2.76 21.60
C HIS A 96 -6.12 1.32 21.30
N ALA A 97 -7.10 1.13 20.41
CA ALA A 97 -7.49 -0.18 19.89
C ALA A 97 -7.18 -0.29 18.40
N LYS A 98 -6.51 -1.38 17.99
CA LYS A 98 -6.50 -1.88 16.61
C LYS A 98 -7.20 -3.24 16.58
N ILE A 99 -8.18 -3.43 15.71
CA ILE A 99 -8.88 -4.72 15.55
C ILE A 99 -8.88 -5.10 14.07
N PHE A 100 -8.49 -6.33 13.77
CA PHE A 100 -8.54 -6.92 12.45
C PHE A 100 -9.24 -8.28 12.57
N ASN A 101 -10.41 -8.41 11.95
CA ASN A 101 -11.07 -9.69 11.79
C ASN A 101 -11.11 -10.06 10.32
N GLN A 102 -10.80 -11.32 10.01
CA GLN A 102 -10.94 -11.90 8.68
C GLN A 102 -11.68 -13.23 8.82
N VAL A 103 -12.75 -13.41 8.05
CA VAL A 103 -13.37 -14.73 7.87
C VAL A 103 -13.45 -15.01 6.39
N GLU A 104 -12.82 -16.11 5.99
CA GLU A 104 -12.92 -16.67 4.65
C GLU A 104 -13.65 -18.01 4.72
N ASN A 105 -14.55 -18.24 3.76
CA ASN A 105 -15.24 -19.51 3.58
C ASN A 105 -15.17 -19.86 2.10
N ASP A 106 -14.49 -20.95 1.76
CA ASP A 106 -14.40 -21.46 0.40
C ASP A 106 -15.16 -22.78 0.30
N LEU A 107 -16.23 -22.79 -0.51
CA LEU A 107 -17.13 -23.92 -0.69
C LEU A 107 -17.10 -24.40 -2.14
N SER A 108 -16.79 -25.68 -2.34
CA SER A 108 -16.71 -26.27 -3.68
C SER A 108 -18.04 -26.30 -4.44
N GLU A 109 -17.95 -26.62 -5.74
CA GLU A 109 -19.12 -26.83 -6.60
C GLU A 109 -20.11 -27.86 -6.03
N GLY A 110 -21.41 -27.61 -6.18
CA GLY A 110 -22.47 -28.51 -5.73
C GLY A 110 -22.83 -28.49 -4.24
N THR A 111 -22.10 -27.75 -3.40
CA THR A 111 -22.42 -27.59 -1.96
C THR A 111 -23.79 -26.92 -1.75
N THR A 112 -24.56 -27.36 -0.74
CA THR A 112 -25.88 -26.77 -0.39
C THR A 112 -26.03 -26.50 1.10
N GLY A 113 -26.84 -25.53 1.54
CA GLY A 113 -27.09 -25.27 2.96
C GLY A 113 -26.92 -23.82 3.42
N LEU A 114 -26.25 -23.61 4.55
CA LEU A 114 -26.26 -22.35 5.30
C LEU A 114 -24.83 -21.86 5.62
N LEU A 115 -24.63 -20.55 5.51
CA LEU A 115 -23.37 -19.88 5.86
C LEU A 115 -23.67 -18.59 6.63
N ASN A 116 -23.37 -18.57 7.92
CA ASN A 116 -23.59 -17.44 8.81
C ASN A 116 -22.25 -16.89 9.29
N ASN A 117 -21.99 -15.61 9.04
CA ASN A 117 -20.81 -14.91 9.55
C ASN A 117 -21.27 -13.71 10.39
N MET A 118 -20.96 -13.73 11.69
CA MET A 118 -21.29 -12.67 12.64
C MET A 118 -20.02 -12.11 13.27
N LEU A 119 -19.74 -10.83 13.02
CA LEU A 119 -18.63 -10.10 13.63
C LEU A 119 -19.19 -8.98 14.52
N ASN A 120 -18.80 -8.96 15.79
CA ASN A 120 -19.18 -7.90 16.72
C ASN A 120 -17.94 -7.30 17.38
N ASN A 121 -17.71 -6.00 17.18
CA ASN A 121 -16.61 -5.27 17.81
C ASN A 121 -17.19 -4.17 18.69
N ASN A 122 -16.95 -4.26 19.99
CA ASN A 122 -17.48 -3.35 20.99
C ASN A 122 -16.30 -2.74 21.77
N VAL A 123 -16.10 -1.43 21.63
CA VAL A 123 -14.95 -0.72 22.20
C VAL A 123 -15.41 0.39 23.12
N ASP A 124 -15.13 0.28 24.43
CA ASP A 124 -15.57 1.22 25.45
C ASP A 124 -14.40 2.00 26.08
N GLY A 125 -14.46 3.33 26.02
CA GLY A 125 -13.49 4.25 26.64
C GLY A 125 -12.11 4.33 25.96
N MET A 126 -11.80 3.44 25.01
CA MET A 126 -10.57 3.44 24.22
C MET A 126 -10.71 4.28 22.94
N VAL A 127 -9.58 4.67 22.33
CA VAL A 127 -9.55 5.34 21.03
C VAL A 127 -9.27 4.30 19.94
N ILE A 128 -10.21 4.08 19.02
CA ILE A 128 -9.99 3.18 17.87
C ILE A 128 -8.99 3.86 16.91
N LYS A 129 -7.85 3.21 16.67
CA LYS A 129 -6.86 3.60 15.65
C LYS A 129 -7.04 2.84 14.34
N ASN A 130 -7.51 1.59 14.38
CA ASN A 130 -7.85 0.82 13.18
C ASN A 130 -8.93 -0.22 13.55
N LEU A 131 -9.89 -0.45 12.67
CA LEU A 131 -10.90 -1.50 12.82
C LEU A 131 -11.29 -2.03 11.43
N LYS A 132 -10.75 -3.19 11.05
CA LYS A 132 -11.03 -3.88 9.78
C LYS A 132 -11.83 -5.17 10.01
N ASN A 133 -12.77 -5.46 9.12
CA ASN A 133 -13.58 -6.69 9.13
C ASN A 133 -13.73 -7.20 7.69
N ASP A 134 -12.92 -8.18 7.32
CA ASP A 134 -12.95 -8.80 6.01
C ASP A 134 -13.82 -10.07 6.07
N LEU A 135 -14.84 -10.16 5.21
CA LEU A 135 -15.74 -11.30 5.10
C LEU A 135 -15.81 -11.77 3.65
N VAL A 136 -15.12 -12.87 3.36
CA VAL A 136 -15.03 -13.48 2.03
C VAL A 136 -15.78 -14.81 2.03
N ASN A 137 -16.65 -15.00 1.05
CA ASN A 137 -17.41 -16.23 0.86
C ASN A 137 -17.25 -16.65 -0.62
N ASN A 138 -16.25 -17.48 -0.89
CA ASN A 138 -15.99 -18.04 -2.20
C ASN A 138 -16.93 -19.24 -2.39
N LEU A 139 -17.83 -19.16 -3.37
CA LEU A 139 -18.87 -20.18 -3.62
C LEU A 139 -18.71 -20.75 -5.02
N GLY A 140 -18.51 -22.06 -5.11
CA GLY A 140 -18.38 -22.80 -6.36
C GLY A 140 -19.63 -22.77 -7.23
N ILE A 141 -19.48 -23.21 -8.48
CA ILE A 141 -20.59 -23.25 -9.44
C ILE A 141 -21.63 -24.31 -9.00
N GLN A 142 -22.91 -24.06 -9.26
CA GLN A 142 -24.05 -24.91 -8.85
C GLN A 142 -24.26 -25.07 -7.32
N THR A 143 -23.73 -24.18 -6.48
CA THR A 143 -24.05 -24.19 -5.04
C THR A 143 -25.42 -23.58 -4.72
N GLU A 144 -26.13 -24.12 -3.72
CA GLU A 144 -27.37 -23.55 -3.16
C GLU A 144 -27.15 -23.22 -1.67
N ILE A 145 -26.44 -22.11 -1.41
CA ILE A 145 -26.06 -21.65 -0.06
C ILE A 145 -26.84 -20.37 0.29
N GLN A 146 -27.50 -20.37 1.46
CA GLN A 146 -28.04 -19.15 2.05
C GLN A 146 -26.96 -18.49 2.91
N VAL A 147 -26.53 -17.29 2.52
CA VAL A 147 -25.47 -16.54 3.19
C VAL A 147 -26.08 -15.43 4.04
N ASN A 148 -25.74 -15.40 5.33
CA ASN A 148 -26.06 -14.31 6.25
C ASN A 148 -24.76 -13.73 6.82
N ASN A 149 -24.32 -12.58 6.30
CA ASN A 149 -23.19 -11.82 6.84
C ASN A 149 -23.73 -10.66 7.69
N ALA A 150 -23.26 -10.54 8.94
CA ALA A 150 -23.59 -9.45 9.86
C ALA A 150 -22.31 -8.92 10.51
N VAL A 151 -22.08 -7.61 10.40
CA VAL A 151 -20.98 -6.90 11.07
C VAL A 151 -21.59 -5.80 11.93
N GLU A 152 -21.27 -5.77 13.22
CA GLU A 152 -21.66 -4.71 14.14
C GLU A 152 -20.42 -4.14 14.82
N ASN A 153 -20.25 -2.82 14.71
CA ASN A 153 -19.17 -2.08 15.36
C ASN A 153 -19.77 -1.01 16.27
N ARG A 154 -19.46 -1.08 17.57
CA ARG A 154 -19.90 -0.13 18.61
C ARG A 154 -18.70 0.52 19.27
N ASN A 155 -18.75 1.84 19.43
CA ASN A 155 -17.72 2.63 20.10
C ASN A 155 -18.38 3.61 21.08
N THR A 156 -17.97 3.58 22.35
CA THR A 156 -18.34 4.58 23.36
C THR A 156 -17.10 5.37 23.81
N PRO A 157 -16.71 6.42 23.06
CA PRO A 157 -15.49 7.18 23.37
C PRO A 157 -15.60 7.94 24.68
N LYS A 158 -14.48 8.02 25.39
CA LYS A 158 -14.38 8.68 26.69
C LYS A 158 -14.53 10.20 26.55
N LYS A 159 -15.57 10.78 27.14
CA LYS A 159 -15.76 12.25 27.17
C LYS A 159 -14.55 12.94 27.80
N SER A 160 -13.81 13.69 27.00
CA SER A 160 -12.83 14.67 27.49
C SER A 160 -13.56 15.82 28.19
N SER A 161 -13.11 16.16 29.40
CA SER A 161 -13.57 17.35 30.11
C SER A 161 -12.76 18.56 29.65
N GLU A 162 -13.27 19.33 28.69
CA GLU A 162 -12.71 20.65 28.37
C GLU A 162 -12.90 21.62 29.55
N ASN A 163 -11.83 21.86 30.31
CA ASN A 163 -11.74 23.06 31.13
C ASN A 163 -11.38 24.25 30.21
N LYS A 164 -12.41 24.96 29.74
CA LYS A 164 -12.24 26.28 29.12
C LYS A 164 -12.14 27.34 30.21
N ASP A 165 -10.91 27.67 30.60
CA ASP A 165 -10.64 28.87 31.39
C ASP A 165 -10.88 30.10 30.49
N ASN A 166 -12.06 30.69 30.65
CA ASN A 166 -12.40 31.98 30.06
C ASN A 166 -11.50 33.07 30.64
N ASN A 167 -10.75 33.78 29.80
CA ASN A 167 -10.37 35.15 30.12
C ASN A 167 -10.54 36.04 28.88
N GLY A 168 -11.40 37.05 29.01
CA GLY A 168 -11.86 37.87 27.89
C GLY A 168 -10.92 39.03 27.56
N GLY A 169 -10.99 39.47 26.31
CA GLY A 169 -10.28 40.64 25.81
C GLY A 169 -10.93 41.13 24.51
N GLU A 170 -12.03 41.87 24.63
CA GLU A 170 -12.65 42.56 23.49
C GLU A 170 -11.73 43.70 22.98
N SER A 171 -11.55 43.80 21.67
CA SER A 171 -11.29 45.09 21.02
C SER A 171 -11.79 45.07 19.57
N ASN A 172 -12.34 46.20 19.14
CA ASN A 172 -13.04 46.35 17.85
C ASN A 172 -12.10 46.30 16.64
N GLY A 173 -12.68 45.82 15.53
CA GLY A 173 -12.03 45.72 14.24
C GLY A 173 -11.83 47.03 13.47
N SER A 174 -11.34 46.85 12.25
CA SER A 174 -11.49 47.77 11.12
C SER A 174 -11.47 46.95 9.83
N ASP A 175 -12.41 47.21 8.94
CA ASP A 175 -12.37 46.66 7.57
C ASP A 175 -11.14 47.17 6.82
N GLY A 176 -10.56 46.31 5.98
CA GLY A 176 -9.41 46.61 5.13
C GLY A 176 -9.47 45.79 3.86
N ASN A 177 -10.17 46.32 2.86
CA ASN A 177 -10.32 45.69 1.54
C ASN A 177 -8.99 45.77 0.76
N GLY A 178 -8.30 44.64 0.60
CA GLY A 178 -7.09 44.48 -0.21
C GLY A 178 -7.32 43.40 -1.27
N ASN A 179 -6.95 43.70 -2.51
CA ASN A 179 -7.13 42.83 -3.67
C ASN A 179 -5.78 42.69 -4.36
N ASP A 180 -5.09 41.59 -4.05
CA ASP A 180 -3.90 41.08 -4.71
C ASP A 180 -4.08 39.54 -4.70
N GLY A 181 -3.82 38.76 -5.75
CA GLY A 181 -3.16 39.10 -7.01
C GLY A 181 -1.77 38.49 -7.06
N GLU A 182 -1.73 37.19 -7.40
CA GLU A 182 -0.54 36.39 -7.79
C GLU A 182 0.59 36.23 -6.74
N ASP A 183 0.88 34.95 -6.45
CA ASP A 183 2.21 34.32 -6.25
C ASP A 183 2.02 33.08 -5.38
N ASN A 184 1.70 31.95 -6.02
CA ASN A 184 1.44 30.67 -5.35
C ASN A 184 2.72 29.82 -5.29
N GLU A 185 3.77 30.35 -4.65
CA GLU A 185 4.92 29.53 -4.27
C GLU A 185 4.45 28.48 -3.25
N GLY A 186 4.55 27.20 -3.64
CA GLY A 186 3.96 26.06 -2.95
C GLY A 186 4.59 25.79 -1.59
N THR A 187 4.19 26.56 -0.58
CA THR A 187 4.64 26.40 0.80
C THR A 187 4.39 24.95 1.25
N PRO A 188 5.40 24.20 1.73
CA PRO A 188 5.22 22.82 2.14
C PRO A 188 4.14 22.67 3.23
N PRO A 189 3.44 21.52 3.29
CA PRO A 189 2.52 21.19 4.37
C PRO A 189 3.11 21.44 5.77
N GLU A 190 2.35 22.08 6.66
CA GLU A 190 2.84 22.50 7.98
C GLU A 190 3.49 21.34 8.76
N GLY A 191 4.79 21.45 9.01
CA GLY A 191 5.55 20.51 9.83
C GLY A 191 6.61 19.68 9.09
N LEU A 192 6.64 19.73 7.75
CA LEU A 192 7.78 19.23 6.99
C LEU A 192 8.95 20.24 7.05
N GLY A 193 10.19 19.73 7.06
CA GLY A 193 11.38 20.56 6.88
C GLY A 193 11.64 20.83 5.39
N GLU A 194 12.49 21.81 5.08
CA GLU A 194 12.80 22.23 3.70
C GLU A 194 13.25 21.06 2.80
N ILE A 195 13.99 20.11 3.36
CA ILE A 195 14.42 18.86 2.72
C ILE A 195 13.79 17.67 3.46
N VAL A 196 13.26 16.70 2.72
CA VAL A 196 12.72 15.45 3.26
C VAL A 196 13.51 14.24 2.75
N TRP A 197 13.64 13.23 3.61
CA TRP A 197 14.26 11.94 3.27
C TRP A 197 13.20 10.93 2.88
N GLY A 198 13.45 10.20 1.80
CA GLY A 198 12.59 9.12 1.32
C GLY A 198 13.39 7.97 0.73
N ILE A 199 12.67 6.99 0.21
CA ILE A 199 13.24 5.83 -0.44
C ILE A 199 12.50 5.56 -1.75
N ASP A 200 13.07 4.73 -2.60
CA ASP A 200 12.34 4.03 -3.65
C ASP A 200 12.72 2.55 -3.64
N SER A 201 11.92 1.71 -4.31
CA SER A 201 12.20 0.28 -4.42
C SER A 201 11.46 -0.38 -5.58
N ALA A 202 12.18 -1.26 -6.27
CA ALA A 202 11.63 -2.21 -7.21
C ALA A 202 10.82 -3.35 -6.55
N SER A 203 10.92 -3.54 -5.24
CA SER A 203 10.25 -4.63 -4.51
C SER A 203 8.84 -4.27 -4.02
N GLU A 204 8.05 -5.29 -3.69
CA GLU A 204 6.73 -5.11 -3.07
C GLU A 204 6.87 -4.46 -1.68
N THR A 205 6.11 -3.40 -1.43
CA THR A 205 6.06 -2.73 -0.12
C THR A 205 5.17 -3.50 0.83
N THR A 206 5.76 -4.40 1.61
CA THR A 206 5.06 -5.19 2.64
C THR A 206 5.28 -4.60 4.05
N GLU A 207 4.51 -5.06 5.05
CA GLU A 207 4.77 -4.69 6.46
C GLU A 207 6.20 -5.09 6.91
N GLU A 208 6.70 -6.25 6.46
CA GLU A 208 8.06 -6.72 6.76
C GLU A 208 9.12 -5.84 6.10
N PHE A 209 8.95 -5.49 4.83
CA PHE A 209 9.82 -4.55 4.12
C PHE A 209 9.85 -3.20 4.83
N THR A 210 8.69 -2.68 5.22
CA THR A 210 8.61 -1.35 5.84
C THR A 210 9.19 -1.35 7.26
N MET A 211 8.99 -2.43 8.02
CA MET A 211 9.70 -2.64 9.28
C MET A 211 11.22 -2.69 9.08
N CYS A 212 11.71 -3.38 8.04
CA CYS A 212 13.13 -3.42 7.69
C CYS A 212 13.68 -2.01 7.47
N VAL A 213 13.01 -1.20 6.63
CA VAL A 213 13.41 0.18 6.32
C VAL A 213 13.47 1.03 7.59
N ARG A 214 12.42 1.01 8.41
CA ARG A 214 12.37 1.77 9.66
C ARG A 214 13.46 1.38 10.67
N GLU A 215 13.73 0.08 10.82
CA GLU A 215 14.70 -0.41 11.80
C GLU A 215 16.16 -0.20 11.38
N ASN A 216 16.44 -0.23 10.07
CA ASN A 216 17.82 -0.13 9.54
C ASN A 216 18.18 1.26 9.02
N PHE A 217 17.23 2.04 8.49
CA PHE A 217 17.47 3.32 7.81
C PHE A 217 16.72 4.50 8.44
N GLY A 218 15.46 4.30 8.85
CA GLY A 218 14.59 5.31 9.46
C GLY A 218 13.26 5.47 8.74
N GLU A 219 12.38 6.36 9.22
CA GLU A 219 11.05 6.59 8.61
C GLU A 219 11.18 7.42 7.30
N PRO A 220 10.83 6.88 6.12
CA PRO A 220 10.73 7.68 4.90
C PRO A 220 9.48 8.57 4.91
N VAL A 221 9.58 9.74 4.29
CA VAL A 221 8.43 10.62 4.01
C VAL A 221 7.83 10.34 2.63
N ILE A 222 8.64 9.80 1.71
CA ILE A 222 8.28 9.53 0.32
C ILE A 222 8.72 8.10 -0.03
N TYR A 223 7.86 7.36 -0.74
CA TYR A 223 8.13 6.07 -1.38
C TYR A 223 8.02 6.20 -2.90
N GLY A 224 9.13 6.06 -3.62
CA GLY A 224 9.13 5.82 -5.06
C GLY A 224 8.68 4.39 -5.36
N ARG A 225 7.60 4.24 -6.14
CA ARG A 225 7.02 2.93 -6.49
C ARG A 225 6.52 2.89 -7.93
N TYR A 226 6.71 1.74 -8.56
CA TYR A 226 6.41 1.53 -9.97
C TYR A 226 4.90 1.36 -10.23
N LEU A 227 4.38 1.98 -11.28
CA LEU A 227 2.96 1.92 -11.68
C LEU A 227 2.51 0.52 -12.13
N GLY A 228 3.42 -0.36 -12.54
CA GLY A 228 3.10 -1.69 -13.04
C GLY A 228 4.28 -2.64 -12.97
N ASP A 229 4.00 -3.95 -13.05
CA ASP A 229 5.02 -5.00 -13.05
C ASP A 229 5.87 -4.96 -14.32
N ARG A 230 7.18 -5.16 -14.17
CA ARG A 230 8.10 -5.46 -15.28
C ARG A 230 8.91 -6.69 -14.89
N GLU A 231 8.77 -7.77 -15.68
CA GLU A 231 9.37 -9.09 -15.37
C GLU A 231 10.86 -8.97 -15.05
N ASP A 232 11.28 -9.56 -13.93
CA ASP A 232 12.62 -9.53 -13.35
C ASP A 232 13.24 -8.13 -13.09
N VAL A 233 12.47 -7.04 -13.22
CA VAL A 233 12.93 -5.64 -13.00
C VAL A 233 12.20 -4.97 -11.85
N SER A 234 10.87 -4.89 -11.88
CA SER A 234 10.09 -4.15 -10.88
C SER A 234 8.74 -4.78 -10.59
N ARG A 235 8.25 -4.54 -9.37
CA ARG A 235 6.91 -4.88 -8.93
C ARG A 235 6.02 -3.66 -8.91
N GLY A 236 4.86 -3.78 -9.55
CA GLY A 236 3.83 -2.76 -9.58
C GLY A 236 3.28 -2.46 -8.19
N LEU A 237 2.82 -1.23 -8.03
CA LEU A 237 2.07 -0.78 -6.87
C LEU A 237 0.69 -1.43 -6.88
N THR A 238 0.17 -1.79 -5.70
CA THR A 238 -1.19 -2.34 -5.54
C THR A 238 -1.96 -1.49 -4.55
N ALA A 239 -3.30 -1.55 -4.57
CA ALA A 239 -4.13 -0.83 -3.60
C ALA A 239 -3.77 -1.15 -2.13
N GLU A 240 -3.36 -2.38 -1.83
CA GLU A 240 -2.90 -2.76 -0.48
C GLU A 240 -1.56 -2.10 -0.11
N GLN A 241 -0.67 -1.89 -1.08
CA GLN A 241 0.59 -1.15 -0.85
C GLN A 241 0.33 0.35 -0.72
N VAL A 242 -0.63 0.90 -1.46
CA VAL A 242 -1.12 2.28 -1.30
C VAL A 242 -1.64 2.49 0.12
N ASP A 243 -2.61 1.67 0.54
CA ASP A 243 -3.19 1.71 1.90
C ASP A 243 -2.12 1.57 3.00
N LEU A 244 -1.08 0.75 2.78
CA LEU A 244 0.02 0.58 3.72
C LEU A 244 0.90 1.84 3.81
N ILE A 245 1.38 2.37 2.67
CA ILE A 245 2.27 3.54 2.61
C ILE A 245 1.54 4.78 3.16
N HIS A 246 0.30 5.00 2.73
CA HIS A 246 -0.53 6.09 3.22
C HIS A 246 -0.93 5.92 4.69
N GLY A 247 -1.13 4.68 5.14
CA GLY A 247 -1.38 4.35 6.54
C GLY A 247 -0.22 4.70 7.51
N GLU A 248 0.98 4.94 6.98
CA GLU A 248 2.14 5.47 7.73
C GLU A 248 2.29 7.00 7.60
N GLY A 249 1.47 7.65 6.77
CA GLY A 249 1.51 9.09 6.51
C GLY A 249 2.58 9.51 5.51
N ALA A 250 3.10 8.57 4.71
CA ALA A 250 4.07 8.86 3.66
C ALA A 250 3.38 9.13 2.31
N TYR A 251 4.07 9.85 1.42
CA TYR A 251 3.64 10.14 0.06
C TYR A 251 4.16 9.08 -0.91
N ILE A 252 3.42 8.82 -1.99
CA ILE A 252 3.87 7.93 -3.07
C ILE A 252 4.34 8.77 -4.27
N LEU A 253 5.54 8.47 -4.76
CA LEU A 253 6.11 8.98 -6.01
C LEU A 253 5.91 7.90 -7.10
N PRO A 254 5.01 8.11 -8.08
CA PRO A 254 4.71 7.11 -9.10
C PRO A 254 5.77 7.07 -10.21
N ILE A 255 6.31 5.88 -10.47
CA ILE A 255 7.39 5.63 -11.44
C ILE A 255 6.85 4.81 -12.62
N TYR A 256 7.11 5.24 -13.85
CA TYR A 256 6.77 4.50 -15.07
C TYR A 256 8.03 4.01 -15.78
N ASN A 257 8.20 2.69 -15.84
CA ASN A 257 9.39 2.05 -16.40
C ASN A 257 9.08 0.98 -17.47
N GLN A 258 7.98 1.07 -18.19
CA GLN A 258 7.58 0.02 -19.16
C GLN A 258 8.28 0.13 -20.54
N PHE A 259 9.44 0.79 -20.58
CA PHE A 259 10.25 1.02 -21.77
C PHE A 259 11.75 0.83 -21.50
N SER A 260 12.52 0.68 -22.58
CA SER A 260 14.00 0.64 -22.55
C SER A 260 14.63 1.42 -23.71
N ASP A 261 13.85 2.31 -24.30
CA ASP A 261 14.20 3.16 -25.44
C ASP A 261 13.41 4.45 -25.26
N ALA A 262 14.12 5.54 -25.01
CA ALA A 262 13.59 6.88 -24.79
C ALA A 262 13.86 7.77 -26.02
N THR A 263 13.72 7.23 -27.23
CA THR A 263 13.84 7.99 -28.49
C THR A 263 12.52 8.12 -29.24
N GLY A 264 12.34 9.26 -29.90
CA GLY A 264 11.23 9.56 -30.81
C GLY A 264 9.92 10.03 -30.15
N PHE A 265 9.30 11.05 -30.75
CA PHE A 265 8.08 11.70 -30.25
C PHE A 265 6.90 10.72 -30.09
N ASP A 266 6.56 9.97 -31.14
CA ASP A 266 5.45 8.99 -31.11
C ASP A 266 5.63 7.91 -30.02
N ASN A 267 6.88 7.58 -29.67
CA ASN A 267 7.19 6.67 -28.57
C ASN A 267 6.98 7.37 -27.21
N GLY A 268 7.47 8.60 -27.04
CA GLY A 268 7.22 9.41 -25.83
C GLY A 268 5.72 9.57 -25.54
N VAL A 269 4.91 9.84 -26.56
CA VAL A 269 3.44 9.85 -26.49
C VAL A 269 2.90 8.50 -26.04
N SER A 270 3.30 7.41 -26.69
CA SER A 270 2.83 6.06 -26.36
C SER A 270 3.21 5.60 -24.95
N GLN A 271 4.37 6.03 -24.43
CA GLN A 271 4.78 5.74 -23.04
C GLN A 271 3.95 6.56 -22.05
N ALA A 272 3.74 7.85 -22.31
CA ALA A 272 2.89 8.70 -21.47
C ALA A 272 1.44 8.20 -21.43
N GLU A 273 0.85 7.81 -22.56
CA GLU A 273 -0.47 7.16 -22.59
C GLU A 273 -0.51 5.89 -21.73
N GLY A 274 0.53 5.04 -21.81
CA GLY A 274 0.66 3.85 -20.97
C GLY A 274 0.71 4.18 -19.47
N ALA A 275 1.47 5.22 -19.11
CA ALA A 275 1.61 5.69 -17.73
C ALA A 275 0.29 6.27 -17.18
N ILE A 276 -0.39 7.11 -17.96
CA ILE A 276 -1.70 7.68 -17.65
C ILE A 276 -2.74 6.56 -17.44
N ASN A 277 -2.74 5.51 -18.26
CA ASN A 277 -3.66 4.39 -18.11
C ASN A 277 -3.45 3.65 -16.78
N LEU A 278 -2.21 3.29 -16.42
CA LEU A 278 -1.92 2.64 -15.15
C LEU A 278 -2.24 3.53 -13.93
N ALA A 279 -1.93 4.83 -14.03
CA ALA A 279 -2.27 5.80 -12.98
C ALA A 279 -3.80 5.91 -12.77
N ASN A 280 -4.58 5.90 -13.85
CA ASN A 280 -6.05 5.87 -13.77
C ASN A 280 -6.59 4.55 -13.17
N GLU A 281 -6.00 3.41 -13.52
CA GLU A 281 -6.39 2.09 -12.98
C GLU A 281 -6.10 1.97 -11.47
N LEU A 282 -5.02 2.57 -10.99
CA LEU A 282 -4.68 2.69 -9.57
C LEU A 282 -5.49 3.78 -8.83
N GLY A 283 -6.21 4.64 -9.56
CA GLY A 283 -6.98 5.74 -8.97
C GLY A 283 -6.13 6.92 -8.49
N ILE A 284 -4.96 7.15 -9.10
CA ILE A 284 -4.06 8.25 -8.72
C ILE A 284 -4.77 9.60 -8.93
N PRO A 285 -4.80 10.50 -7.93
CA PRO A 285 -5.43 11.81 -8.01
C PRO A 285 -4.84 12.75 -9.07
N ASN A 286 -5.68 13.68 -9.52
CA ASN A 286 -5.27 14.79 -10.40
C ASN A 286 -4.16 15.64 -9.75
N GLY A 287 -3.24 16.14 -10.56
CA GLY A 287 -2.10 16.97 -10.11
C GLY A 287 -0.90 16.18 -9.59
N VAL A 288 -1.02 14.86 -9.40
CA VAL A 288 0.13 14.00 -9.10
C VAL A 288 1.04 13.91 -10.32
N ALA A 289 2.35 14.01 -10.11
CA ALA A 289 3.36 13.84 -11.13
C ALA A 289 3.64 12.35 -11.39
N ILE A 290 3.92 12.00 -12.64
CA ILE A 290 4.37 10.66 -13.03
C ILE A 290 5.78 10.77 -13.60
N PHE A 291 6.70 9.95 -13.09
CA PHE A 291 8.12 9.99 -13.48
C PHE A 291 8.44 8.93 -14.53
N ALA A 292 8.88 9.35 -15.72
CA ALA A 292 9.50 8.44 -16.69
C ALA A 292 10.87 7.97 -16.19
N ASP A 293 11.08 6.66 -16.12
CA ASP A 293 12.32 6.03 -15.68
C ASP A 293 13.31 5.88 -16.85
N ILE A 294 14.23 6.84 -17.00
CA ILE A 294 15.25 6.85 -18.05
C ILE A 294 16.60 6.37 -17.50
N GLU A 295 16.76 5.06 -17.49
CA GLU A 295 17.98 4.37 -17.06
C GLU A 295 19.24 4.82 -17.86
N PRO A 296 20.45 4.83 -17.25
CA PRO A 296 21.68 5.34 -17.87
C PRO A 296 22.15 4.64 -19.15
N THR A 297 21.52 3.52 -19.52
CA THR A 297 21.87 2.73 -20.72
C THR A 297 20.81 2.82 -21.82
N TYR A 298 19.69 3.48 -21.58
CA TYR A 298 18.66 3.68 -22.59
C TYR A 298 19.11 4.77 -23.58
N PRO A 299 18.90 4.58 -24.89
CA PRO A 299 19.05 5.68 -25.84
C PRO A 299 17.98 6.73 -25.55
N VAL A 300 18.33 8.01 -25.60
CA VAL A 300 17.43 9.12 -25.31
C VAL A 300 17.56 10.25 -26.33
N ASP A 301 16.46 10.88 -26.71
CA ASP A 301 16.44 12.10 -27.53
C ASP A 301 15.42 13.14 -27.05
N SER A 302 15.51 14.36 -27.60
CA SER A 302 14.63 15.48 -27.24
C SER A 302 13.18 15.27 -27.66
N GLU A 303 12.94 14.48 -28.70
CA GLU A 303 11.60 14.23 -29.23
C GLU A 303 10.79 13.33 -28.29
N PHE A 304 11.42 12.31 -27.70
CA PHE A 304 10.77 11.51 -26.65
C PHE A 304 10.41 12.35 -25.43
N ILE A 305 11.33 13.19 -24.95
CA ILE A 305 11.11 14.08 -23.79
C ILE A 305 9.93 15.03 -24.07
N ARG A 306 9.89 15.64 -25.26
CA ARG A 306 8.74 16.42 -25.74
C ARG A 306 7.45 15.60 -25.76
N GLY A 307 7.46 14.42 -26.37
CA GLY A 307 6.28 13.56 -26.53
C GLY A 307 5.71 13.08 -25.19
N TRP A 308 6.59 12.75 -24.24
CA TRP A 308 6.21 12.43 -22.86
C TRP A 308 5.58 13.65 -22.17
N PHE A 309 6.30 14.77 -22.13
CA PHE A 309 5.88 15.99 -21.42
C PHE A 309 4.55 16.55 -21.94
N GLU A 310 4.42 16.71 -23.26
CA GLU A 310 3.21 17.25 -23.89
C GLU A 310 1.99 16.35 -23.60
N THR A 311 2.15 15.03 -23.69
CA THR A 311 1.06 14.07 -23.45
C THR A 311 0.66 13.99 -21.97
N ILE A 312 1.63 14.01 -21.03
CA ILE A 312 1.30 14.02 -19.60
C ILE A 312 0.59 15.33 -19.23
N ASN A 313 1.07 16.49 -19.68
CA ASN A 313 0.49 17.78 -19.31
C ASN A 313 -0.83 18.11 -20.04
N GLU A 314 -1.17 17.44 -21.16
CA GLU A 314 -2.53 17.44 -21.72
C GLU A 314 -3.52 16.59 -20.91
N SER A 315 -3.03 15.78 -19.96
CA SER A 315 -3.85 14.91 -19.09
C SER A 315 -4.24 15.62 -17.77
N GLN A 316 -4.55 14.83 -16.73
CA GLN A 316 -4.80 15.33 -15.38
C GLN A 316 -3.59 15.23 -14.43
N TYR A 317 -2.46 14.73 -14.93
CA TYR A 317 -1.21 14.51 -14.20
C TYR A 317 -0.15 15.55 -14.58
N SER A 318 0.98 15.56 -13.87
CA SER A 318 2.12 16.43 -14.17
C SER A 318 3.34 15.63 -14.63
N SER A 319 4.14 16.20 -15.53
CA SER A 319 5.33 15.51 -16.06
C SER A 319 6.49 15.52 -15.07
N GLY A 320 7.03 14.33 -14.81
CA GLY A 320 8.33 14.13 -14.16
C GLY A 320 9.25 13.23 -14.99
N ILE A 321 10.57 13.37 -14.77
CA ILE A 321 11.59 12.50 -15.37
C ILE A 321 12.59 12.08 -14.29
N TYR A 322 12.86 10.78 -14.22
CA TYR A 322 13.97 10.19 -13.47
C TYR A 322 15.12 9.82 -14.41
N GLY A 323 16.35 9.99 -13.95
CA GLY A 323 17.56 9.51 -14.64
C GLY A 323 18.84 10.17 -14.14
N VAL A 324 19.97 9.84 -14.76
CA VAL A 324 21.27 10.45 -14.43
C VAL A 324 21.42 11.78 -15.17
N PHE A 325 21.15 12.90 -14.48
CA PHE A 325 21.36 14.26 -15.01
C PHE A 325 22.77 14.81 -14.76
N ASP A 326 23.80 13.95 -14.85
CA ASP A 326 25.20 14.40 -14.89
C ASP A 326 25.42 15.33 -16.10
N PRO A 327 26.19 16.43 -15.99
CA PRO A 327 26.35 17.42 -17.07
C PRO A 327 26.94 16.89 -18.39
N GLU A 328 27.62 15.73 -18.39
CA GLU A 328 28.14 15.08 -19.61
C GLU A 328 27.22 13.97 -20.16
N SER A 329 26.03 13.75 -19.55
CA SER A 329 25.06 12.72 -19.96
C SER A 329 24.30 13.06 -21.26
N ASP A 330 23.96 12.02 -22.03
CA ASP A 330 23.06 12.14 -23.19
C ASP A 330 21.66 12.63 -22.77
N LEU A 331 21.21 12.33 -21.55
CA LEU A 331 19.94 12.80 -20.98
C LEU A 331 19.93 14.32 -20.78
N VAL A 332 20.98 14.93 -20.23
CA VAL A 332 21.09 16.40 -20.13
C VAL A 332 21.10 17.05 -21.51
N ALA A 333 21.80 16.45 -22.48
CA ALA A 333 21.82 16.97 -23.85
C ALA A 333 20.42 16.92 -24.51
N ALA A 334 19.71 15.80 -24.37
CA ALA A 334 18.34 15.63 -24.86
C ALA A 334 17.35 16.57 -24.17
N TYR A 335 17.43 16.72 -22.84
CA TYR A 335 16.54 17.56 -22.05
C TYR A 335 16.70 19.05 -22.39
N ASN A 336 17.94 19.51 -22.54
CA ASN A 336 18.22 20.90 -22.93
C ASN A 336 17.69 21.19 -24.34
N ALA A 337 17.91 20.28 -25.30
CA ALA A 337 17.37 20.42 -26.65
C ALA A 337 15.82 20.41 -26.68
N ALA A 338 15.18 19.55 -25.87
CA ALA A 338 13.72 19.57 -25.71
C ALA A 338 13.22 20.91 -25.12
N SER A 339 13.93 21.43 -24.12
CA SER A 339 13.63 22.72 -23.46
C SER A 339 13.86 23.94 -24.36
N GLU A 340 14.80 23.88 -25.31
CA GLU A 340 14.98 24.93 -26.34
C GLU A 340 13.77 25.00 -27.30
N GLU A 341 13.10 23.87 -27.55
CA GLU A 341 11.92 23.79 -28.41
C GLU A 341 10.60 24.05 -27.67
N ASN A 342 10.51 23.61 -26.41
CA ASN A 342 9.36 23.82 -25.52
C ASN A 342 9.85 24.28 -24.13
N PRO A 343 9.93 25.60 -23.86
CA PRO A 343 10.43 26.15 -22.60
C PRO A 343 9.70 25.69 -21.34
N ASP A 344 8.42 25.33 -21.45
CA ASP A 344 7.61 24.83 -20.33
C ASP A 344 8.24 23.56 -19.72
N ILE A 345 9.03 22.79 -20.50
CA ILE A 345 9.80 21.64 -19.99
C ILE A 345 10.79 22.08 -18.91
N LEU A 346 11.52 23.18 -19.11
CA LEU A 346 12.47 23.68 -18.12
C LEU A 346 11.74 24.21 -16.87
N GLU A 347 10.62 24.90 -17.08
CA GLU A 347 9.87 25.60 -16.03
C GLU A 347 9.01 24.67 -15.17
N THR A 348 8.45 23.58 -15.72
CA THR A 348 7.42 22.78 -15.03
C THR A 348 7.67 21.28 -14.98
N ASN A 349 8.60 20.69 -15.76
CA ASN A 349 8.89 19.27 -15.64
C ASN A 349 9.75 18.98 -14.40
N ILE A 350 9.27 18.12 -13.50
CA ILE A 350 9.99 17.78 -12.28
C ILE A 350 11.14 16.83 -12.60
N ILE A 351 12.36 17.17 -12.18
CA ILE A 351 13.53 16.30 -12.27
C ILE A 351 13.75 15.57 -10.94
N TRP A 352 13.91 14.25 -11.05
CA TRP A 352 14.46 13.40 -10.00
C TRP A 352 15.77 12.79 -10.52
N THR A 353 16.91 13.31 -10.06
CA THR A 353 18.22 12.90 -10.57
C THR A 353 18.85 11.77 -9.76
N ALA A 354 19.54 10.85 -10.43
CA ALA A 354 20.42 9.85 -9.81
C ALA A 354 21.89 10.31 -9.74
N SER A 355 22.15 11.62 -9.88
CA SER A 355 23.49 12.22 -9.80
C SER A 355 23.54 13.42 -8.85
N PRO A 356 24.60 13.56 -8.04
CA PRO A 356 25.73 12.63 -7.89
C PRO A 356 25.36 11.44 -6.99
N ASN A 357 25.77 10.23 -7.35
CA ASN A 357 25.66 9.07 -6.47
C ASN A 357 26.83 9.05 -5.47
N ILE A 358 26.51 9.18 -4.19
CA ILE A 358 27.45 9.26 -3.05
C ILE A 358 27.32 8.08 -2.08
N GLY A 359 26.34 7.19 -2.31
CA GLY A 359 26.15 5.93 -1.60
C GLY A 359 25.03 5.94 -0.56
N ILE A 360 24.51 4.74 -0.28
CA ILE A 360 23.42 4.48 0.67
C ILE A 360 23.78 4.97 2.07
N THR A 361 22.84 5.69 2.71
CA THR A 361 22.92 6.03 4.13
C THR A 361 21.56 5.91 4.83
N THR A 362 21.59 5.76 6.16
CA THR A 362 20.40 5.93 7.01
C THR A 362 19.92 7.39 6.99
N LYS A 363 18.62 7.66 7.19
CA LYS A 363 18.05 9.02 7.35
C LYS A 363 18.87 9.94 8.26
N ALA A 364 19.36 9.41 9.39
CA ALA A 364 20.14 10.17 10.39
C ALA A 364 21.58 10.50 9.96
N ASN A 365 22.04 9.96 8.84
CA ASN A 365 23.34 10.20 8.19
C ASN A 365 23.13 10.51 6.69
N ALA A 366 21.95 11.01 6.32
CA ALA A 366 21.71 11.55 4.98
C ALA A 366 22.57 12.81 4.76
N PRO A 367 22.79 13.24 3.51
CA PRO A 367 23.50 14.48 3.22
C PRO A 367 22.84 15.68 3.93
N ASP A 368 23.66 16.54 4.55
CA ASP A 368 23.18 17.76 5.22
C ASP A 368 22.72 18.84 4.21
N GLU A 369 23.11 18.72 2.94
CA GLU A 369 22.82 19.65 1.85
C GLU A 369 22.15 18.90 0.69
N PHE A 370 21.11 19.49 0.08
CA PHE A 370 20.48 18.98 -1.14
C PHE A 370 21.19 19.57 -2.36
N THR A 371 22.02 18.76 -3.03
CA THR A 371 22.87 19.20 -4.16
C THR A 371 22.75 18.23 -5.36
N PRO A 372 21.56 18.10 -5.98
CA PRO A 372 21.39 17.34 -7.21
C PRO A 372 22.20 17.93 -8.38
N ASP A 373 22.73 17.07 -9.25
CA ASP A 373 23.14 17.48 -10.60
C ASP A 373 21.90 17.53 -11.50
N ALA A 374 21.64 18.70 -12.08
CA ALA A 374 20.54 18.96 -13.00
C ALA A 374 20.83 20.18 -13.90
N PRO A 375 20.10 20.38 -15.02
CA PRO A 375 20.20 21.57 -15.85
C PRO A 375 19.91 22.86 -15.05
N GLU A 376 20.62 23.95 -15.38
CA GLU A 376 20.46 25.24 -14.70
C GLU A 376 19.03 25.80 -14.89
N ASN A 377 18.39 26.23 -13.79
CA ASN A 377 16.99 26.69 -13.73
C ASN A 377 15.92 25.61 -13.95
N SER A 378 16.27 24.33 -13.95
CA SER A 378 15.28 23.23 -13.97
C SER A 378 14.66 22.97 -12.59
N LEU A 379 13.46 22.36 -12.58
CA LEU A 379 12.72 22.00 -11.38
C LEU A 379 13.22 20.67 -10.75
N ALA A 380 14.49 20.65 -10.33
CA ALA A 380 15.15 19.50 -9.71
C ALA A 380 14.75 19.35 -8.23
N LEU A 381 13.66 18.62 -7.98
CA LEU A 381 13.09 18.44 -6.64
C LEU A 381 13.41 17.09 -6.00
N GLY A 382 13.97 16.13 -6.74
CA GLY A 382 14.39 14.83 -6.21
C GLY A 382 15.85 14.49 -6.50
N TRP A 383 16.48 13.80 -5.57
CA TRP A 383 17.84 13.29 -5.69
C TRP A 383 17.97 11.88 -5.09
N GLN A 384 18.13 10.88 -5.94
CA GLN A 384 18.58 9.55 -5.54
C GLN A 384 20.09 9.60 -5.35
N TYR A 385 20.53 9.56 -4.09
CA TYR A 385 21.93 9.77 -3.73
C TYR A 385 22.68 8.46 -3.44
N GLY A 386 21.96 7.34 -3.33
CA GLY A 386 22.53 6.01 -3.09
C GLY A 386 21.61 4.91 -3.61
N ILE A 387 22.21 3.82 -4.10
CA ILE A 387 21.55 2.69 -4.79
C ILE A 387 21.93 1.35 -4.13
N ASP A 388 21.04 0.37 -4.19
CA ASP A 388 21.23 -1.04 -3.78
C ASP A 388 21.64 -1.24 -2.31
N ALA A 389 20.76 -0.86 -1.38
CA ALA A 389 20.98 -1.15 0.04
C ALA A 389 20.96 -2.66 0.36
N GLU A 390 22.05 -3.19 0.92
CA GLU A 390 22.18 -4.63 1.25
C GLU A 390 21.17 -5.13 2.32
N ALA A 391 20.74 -4.25 3.24
CA ALA A 391 19.94 -4.66 4.40
C ALA A 391 18.44 -4.80 4.10
N CYS A 392 17.92 -3.90 3.27
CA CYS A 392 16.55 -3.88 2.76
C CYS A 392 16.67 -3.38 1.33
N ASN A 393 16.02 -4.01 0.34
CA ASN A 393 16.24 -3.71 -1.08
C ASN A 393 15.63 -2.34 -1.47
N ILE A 394 16.38 -1.26 -1.20
CA ILE A 394 15.96 0.13 -1.35
C ILE A 394 17.09 1.00 -1.91
N ASP A 395 16.68 2.08 -2.55
CA ASP A 395 17.52 3.21 -2.89
C ASP A 395 17.17 4.40 -1.96
N THR A 396 18.14 5.27 -1.68
CA THR A 396 17.99 6.34 -0.68
C THR A 396 17.97 7.71 -1.33
N ASN A 397 16.97 8.50 -0.96
CA ASN A 397 16.63 9.75 -1.64
C ASN A 397 16.53 10.94 -0.67
N LEU A 398 16.93 12.10 -1.17
CA LEU A 398 16.53 13.39 -0.63
C LEU A 398 15.59 14.08 -1.63
N PHE A 399 14.67 14.88 -1.12
CA PHE A 399 13.79 15.70 -1.93
C PHE A 399 13.66 17.10 -1.34
N ASP A 400 13.56 18.10 -2.19
CA ASP A 400 13.00 19.39 -1.81
C ASP A 400 11.52 19.16 -1.42
N SER A 401 11.15 19.62 -0.24
CA SER A 401 9.82 19.41 0.33
C SER A 401 8.66 19.96 -0.52
N GLN A 402 8.92 20.87 -1.46
CA GLN A 402 7.92 21.33 -2.42
C GLN A 402 7.39 20.20 -3.31
N ILE A 403 8.16 19.12 -3.52
CA ILE A 403 7.74 17.99 -4.37
C ILE A 403 6.42 17.37 -3.91
N VAL A 404 6.14 17.38 -2.60
CA VAL A 404 4.98 16.68 -2.02
C VAL A 404 3.64 17.25 -2.50
N ASN A 405 3.63 18.49 -3.00
CA ASN A 405 2.47 19.11 -3.65
C ASN A 405 2.09 18.42 -4.97
N SER A 406 3.02 17.67 -5.56
CA SER A 406 2.87 16.90 -6.81
C SER A 406 2.99 15.39 -6.57
N LEU A 407 2.93 14.91 -5.33
CA LEU A 407 2.97 13.46 -5.02
C LEU A 407 1.61 12.96 -4.53
N TRP A 408 1.40 11.64 -4.59
CA TRP A 408 0.16 11.03 -4.12
C TRP A 408 0.14 11.00 -2.58
N ALA A 409 -0.57 11.99 -2.00
CA ALA A 409 -0.67 12.24 -0.57
C ALA A 409 -1.50 11.19 0.20
N PRO A 410 -1.25 10.99 1.51
CA PRO A 410 -1.94 9.98 2.32
C PRO A 410 -3.41 10.26 2.65
N ASP A 411 -3.89 11.49 2.45
CA ASP A 411 -5.28 11.93 2.75
C ASP A 411 -6.11 12.17 1.46
N SER A 412 -5.66 11.69 0.29
CA SER A 412 -6.22 12.03 -1.04
C SER A 412 -7.51 11.30 -1.41
#